data_AF-A0A851DMK7-F1
#
_entry.id   AF-A0A851DMK7-F1
#
_cell.length_a   1.000
_cell.length_b   1.000
_cell.length_c   1.000
_cell.angle_alpha   90.00
_cell.angle_beta   90.00
_cell.angle_gamma   90.00
#
_symmetry.space_group_name_H-M   'P 1'
#
loop_
_entity.id
_entity.type
_entity.pdbx_description
1 polymer ?
#
loop_
_entity_poly.entity_id
_entity_poly.type
_entity_poly.pdbx_seq_one_letter_code
_entity_poly.pdbx_strand_id
1 'polypeptide(L)'
;RIVGDDDGGKIFTPEEYEEYKRKVIPIRLRNRLYVSWRSPTGMDCKLVGPETLCFCTHRYKQHKTDYEVIPKERPICVPCRVSRCPCQSYHYVPLNGTQPIRCRCKHFADQHSAAPGFSCSSCSKCSGFHSCFTCACGQPTYAHETVVETKEERLAQGKPVGQDVPYAAMGGLTGFSSLAEGYMRLDDSGVG
;
A
#
# COMPACT_ATOMS: atom_id res chain seq x y z
N ARG A 1 7.23 -21.24 12.44
CA ARG A 1 7.58 -19.99 11.74
C ARG A 1 6.37 -19.08 11.77
N ILE A 2 6.50 -17.89 12.35
CA ILE A 2 5.36 -16.95 12.43
C ILE A 2 5.13 -16.35 11.05
N VAL A 3 3.86 -16.18 10.67
CA VAL A 3 3.49 -15.54 9.41
C VAL A 3 3.85 -14.06 9.48
N GLY A 4 4.78 -13.59 8.64
CA GLY A 4 5.15 -12.17 8.56
C GLY A 4 6.60 -11.83 8.95
N ASP A 5 7.47 -12.82 9.19
CA ASP A 5 8.89 -12.63 9.54
C ASP A 5 9.11 -11.84 10.85
N ASP A 6 8.07 -11.75 11.70
CA ASP A 6 8.10 -11.10 13.02
C ASP A 6 9.06 -11.78 14.01
N ASP A 7 9.47 -13.01 13.69
CA ASP A 7 10.34 -13.84 14.51
C ASP A 7 11.83 -13.58 14.25
N GLY A 8 12.15 -12.65 13.32
CA GLY A 8 13.53 -12.29 12.97
C GLY A 8 14.35 -13.49 12.46
N GLY A 9 13.68 -14.56 12.02
CA GLY A 9 14.31 -15.82 11.64
C GLY A 9 14.55 -16.81 12.78
N LYS A 10 14.16 -16.52 14.03
CA LYS A 10 14.25 -17.44 15.18
C LYS A 10 12.87 -17.99 15.54
N ILE A 11 12.71 -19.31 15.52
CA ILE A 11 11.43 -19.96 15.85
C ILE A 11 11.09 -19.75 17.34
N PHE A 12 9.90 -19.24 17.63
CA PHE A 12 9.37 -19.09 19.00
C PHE A 12 8.95 -20.44 19.60
N THR A 13 9.03 -20.56 20.93
CA THR A 13 8.33 -21.64 21.64
C THR A 13 6.81 -21.44 21.59
N PRO A 14 6.00 -22.48 21.85
CA PRO A 14 4.54 -22.34 21.93
C PRO A 14 4.10 -21.26 22.94
N GLU A 15 4.75 -21.16 24.09
CA GLU A 15 4.45 -20.17 25.13
C GLU A 15 4.79 -18.75 24.67
N GLU A 16 5.98 -18.56 24.08
CA GLU A 16 6.40 -17.28 23.49
C GLU A 16 5.44 -16.83 22.38
N TYR A 17 4.90 -17.77 21.59
CA TYR A 17 3.94 -17.49 20.53
C TYR A 17 2.55 -17.06 21.07
N GLU A 18 2.07 -17.68 22.14
CA GLU A 18 0.81 -17.27 22.78
C GLU A 18 0.91 -15.89 23.43
N GLU A 19 2.02 -15.62 24.12
CA GLU A 19 2.27 -14.29 24.69
C GLU A 19 2.37 -13.22 23.59
N TYR A 20 3.10 -13.52 22.50
CA TYR A 20 3.17 -12.67 21.33
C TYR A 20 1.79 -12.35 20.77
N LYS A 21 0.95 -13.36 20.55
CA LYS A 21 -0.42 -13.17 20.04
C LYS A 21 -1.26 -12.29 20.96
N ARG A 22 -1.22 -12.53 22.26
CA ARG A 22 -1.94 -11.72 23.26
C ARG A 22 -1.54 -10.25 23.23
N LYS A 23 -0.27 -9.95 22.97
CA LYS A 23 0.24 -8.58 22.92
C LYS A 23 -0.03 -7.90 21.58
N VAL A 24 0.23 -8.59 20.47
CA VAL A 24 0.29 -7.99 19.13
C VAL A 24 -1.06 -7.96 18.42
N ILE A 25 -1.92 -8.99 18.58
CA ILE A 25 -3.21 -9.02 17.89
C ILE A 25 -4.08 -7.80 18.23
N PRO A 26 -4.28 -7.42 19.51
CA PRO A 26 -5.12 -6.26 19.83
C PRO A 26 -4.60 -4.95 19.24
N ILE A 27 -3.27 -4.81 19.15
CA ILE A 27 -2.61 -3.64 18.54
C ILE A 27 -2.87 -3.62 17.04
N ARG A 28 -2.65 -4.75 16.35
CA ARG A 28 -2.86 -4.86 14.90
C ARG A 28 -4.30 -4.63 14.48
N LEU A 29 -5.26 -5.12 15.27
CA LEU A 29 -6.68 -4.90 14.98
C LEU A 29 -7.08 -3.43 15.12
N ARG A 30 -6.49 -2.72 16.09
CA ARG A 30 -6.76 -1.30 16.34
C ARG A 30 -6.04 -0.39 15.35
N ASN A 31 -4.76 -0.65 15.13
CA ASN A 31 -3.85 0.22 14.38
C ASN A 31 -3.64 -0.24 12.94
N ARG A 32 -4.57 -1.05 12.41
CA ARG A 32 -4.52 -1.47 11.02
C ARG A 32 -4.54 -0.26 10.09
N LEU A 33 -3.60 -0.23 9.16
CA LEU A 33 -3.55 0.75 8.09
C LEU A 33 -4.29 0.25 6.83
N TYR A 34 -5.16 1.10 6.31
CA TYR A 34 -5.86 0.90 5.05
C TYR A 34 -5.15 1.69 3.95
N VAL A 35 -4.61 0.98 2.96
CA VAL A 35 -3.83 1.59 1.89
C VAL A 35 -4.53 1.39 0.57
N SER A 36 -4.80 2.49 -0.12
CA SER A 36 -5.51 2.53 -1.39
C SER A 36 -4.83 3.47 -2.37
N TRP A 37 -5.02 3.22 -3.66
CA TRP A 37 -4.65 4.15 -4.72
C TRP A 37 -5.95 4.77 -5.24
N ARG A 38 -6.11 6.06 -4.93
CA ARG A 38 -7.38 6.78 -5.01
C ARG A 38 -7.36 7.76 -6.15
N SER A 39 -8.44 7.78 -6.91
CA SER A 39 -8.70 8.74 -7.98
C SER A 39 -9.16 10.09 -7.43
N PRO A 40 -9.07 11.18 -8.19
CA PRO A 40 -9.58 12.49 -7.78
C PRO A 40 -11.10 12.52 -7.56
N THR A 41 -11.85 11.52 -8.06
CA THR A 41 -13.29 11.39 -7.81
C THR A 41 -13.61 10.70 -6.48
N GLY A 42 -12.59 10.29 -5.72
CA GLY A 42 -12.74 9.62 -4.42
C GLY A 42 -12.81 8.08 -4.49
N MET A 43 -12.90 7.52 -5.70
CA MET A 43 -12.90 6.06 -5.92
C MET A 43 -11.53 5.46 -5.61
N ASP A 44 -11.49 4.37 -4.85
CA ASP A 44 -10.26 3.66 -4.55
C ASP A 44 -9.95 2.70 -5.71
N CYS A 45 -9.35 3.17 -6.80
CA CYS A 45 -9.13 2.33 -8.00
C CYS A 45 -8.29 1.07 -7.76
N LYS A 46 -7.39 1.07 -6.75
CA LYS A 46 -6.68 -0.12 -6.28
C LYS A 46 -6.65 -0.19 -4.77
N LEU A 47 -7.01 -1.34 -4.20
CA LEU A 47 -6.73 -1.67 -2.81
C LEU A 47 -5.38 -2.41 -2.73
N VAL A 48 -4.50 -1.88 -1.88
CA VAL A 48 -3.14 -2.40 -1.73
C VAL A 48 -3.18 -3.60 -0.79
N GLY A 49 -2.70 -4.74 -1.29
CA GLY A 49 -2.52 -5.97 -0.53
C GLY A 49 -1.05 -6.30 -0.28
N PRO A 50 -0.75 -7.36 0.48
CA PRO A 50 0.60 -7.69 0.94
C PRO A 50 1.61 -7.92 -0.19
N GLU A 51 1.15 -8.48 -1.31
CA GLU A 51 1.97 -8.80 -2.49
C GLU A 51 2.01 -7.65 -3.51
N THR A 52 1.31 -6.55 -3.26
CA THR A 52 1.28 -5.40 -4.18
C THR A 52 2.62 -4.69 -4.14
N LEU A 53 3.20 -4.44 -5.32
CA LEU A 53 4.49 -3.80 -5.45
C LEU A 53 4.41 -2.31 -5.13
N CYS A 54 5.44 -1.81 -4.47
CA CYS A 54 5.74 -0.40 -4.31
C CYS A 54 6.58 0.09 -5.51
N PHE A 55 6.68 1.41 -5.65
CA PHE A 55 7.61 2.08 -6.55
C PHE A 55 9.05 1.57 -6.39
N CYS A 56 9.46 1.26 -5.16
CA CYS A 56 10.77 0.69 -4.87
C CYS A 56 10.94 -0.79 -5.24
N THR A 57 9.98 -1.35 -5.99
CA THR A 57 9.86 -2.75 -6.44
C THR A 57 9.71 -3.81 -5.33
N HIS A 58 9.72 -3.40 -4.06
CA HIS A 58 9.40 -4.27 -2.92
C HIS A 58 7.90 -4.34 -2.65
N ARG A 59 7.47 -5.44 -2.02
CA ARG A 59 6.06 -5.71 -1.71
C ARG A 59 5.61 -4.87 -0.51
N TYR A 60 4.31 -4.58 -0.42
CA TYR A 60 3.72 -3.86 0.71
C TYR A 60 4.07 -4.50 2.07
N LYS A 61 4.06 -5.84 2.16
CA LYS A 61 4.45 -6.57 3.38
C LYS A 61 5.89 -6.36 3.83
N GLN A 62 6.77 -5.86 2.94
CA GLN A 62 8.16 -5.53 3.25
C GLN A 62 8.33 -4.07 3.73
N HIS A 63 7.23 -3.35 3.95
CA HIS A 63 7.23 -2.00 4.50
C HIS A 63 6.78 -2.01 5.97
N LYS A 64 6.96 -0.89 6.68
CA LYS A 64 6.49 -0.70 8.05
C LYS A 64 4.98 -0.47 8.06
N THR A 65 4.23 -1.56 7.98
CA THR A 65 2.75 -1.56 8.00
C THR A 65 2.18 -1.69 9.40
N ASP A 66 2.99 -2.12 10.36
CA ASP A 66 2.61 -2.30 11.76
C ASP A 66 3.16 -1.16 12.63
N TYR A 67 2.28 -0.60 13.47
CA TYR A 67 2.54 0.53 14.33
C TYR A 67 1.92 0.28 15.70
N GLU A 68 2.71 0.35 16.77
CA GLU A 68 2.18 0.30 18.15
C GLU A 68 1.36 1.55 18.50
N VAL A 69 1.79 2.70 17.97
CA VAL A 69 1.08 3.97 18.05
C VAL A 69 1.10 4.59 16.66
N ILE A 70 -0.09 4.93 16.15
CA ILE A 70 -0.22 5.58 14.85
C ILE A 70 0.40 6.99 14.91
N PRO A 71 1.27 7.36 13.96
CA PRO A 71 1.79 8.71 13.85
C PRO A 71 0.66 9.74 13.70
N LYS A 72 0.80 10.89 14.37
CA LYS A 72 -0.15 12.02 14.25
C LYS A 72 0.06 12.82 12.97
N GLU A 73 1.28 12.81 12.44
CA GLU A 73 1.62 13.48 11.18
C GLU A 73 0.93 12.78 10.01
N ARG A 74 0.49 13.59 9.04
CA ARG A 74 -0.19 13.13 7.81
C ARG A 74 0.61 13.61 6.58
N PRO A 75 0.78 12.78 5.55
CA PRO A 75 0.32 11.38 5.43
C PRO A 75 1.10 10.41 6.34
N ILE A 76 0.49 9.27 6.71
CA ILE A 76 1.18 8.22 7.47
C ILE A 76 2.24 7.59 6.56
N CYS A 77 3.51 7.80 6.88
CA CYS A 77 4.61 7.17 6.13
C CYS A 77 4.63 5.66 6.37
N VAL A 78 4.86 4.88 5.32
CA VAL A 78 5.01 3.42 5.40
C VAL A 78 6.38 3.04 4.82
N PRO A 79 7.50 3.31 5.52
CA PRO A 79 8.85 3.15 4.97
C PRO A 79 9.20 1.70 4.65
N CYS A 80 10.07 1.48 3.65
CA CYS A 80 10.53 0.14 3.31
C CYS A 80 11.50 -0.40 4.36
N ARG A 81 11.36 -1.68 4.75
CA ARG A 81 12.24 -2.36 5.71
C ARG A 81 13.37 -3.14 5.05
N VAL A 82 13.41 -3.20 3.71
CA VAL A 82 14.48 -3.89 2.99
C VAL A 82 15.79 -3.10 3.13
N SER A 83 16.85 -3.81 3.49
CA SER A 83 18.17 -3.21 3.74
C SER A 83 18.64 -2.32 2.60
N ARG A 84 19.06 -1.09 2.94
CA ARG A 84 19.56 -0.06 2.01
C ARG A 84 18.54 0.44 0.97
N CYS A 85 17.25 0.19 1.15
CA CYS A 85 16.22 0.79 0.29
C CYS A 85 16.00 2.27 0.67
N PRO A 86 16.09 3.24 -0.27
CA PRO A 86 15.90 4.67 0.03
C PRO A 86 14.42 5.09 0.15
N CYS A 87 13.49 4.14 0.04
CA CYS A 87 12.05 4.35 0.04
C CYS A 87 11.53 4.80 1.42
N GLN A 88 11.02 6.03 1.51
CA GLN A 88 10.53 6.62 2.76
C GLN A 88 9.06 6.32 3.05
N SER A 89 8.27 6.01 2.02
CA SER A 89 6.87 5.62 2.17
C SER A 89 6.43 4.73 1.02
N TYR A 90 5.39 3.93 1.25
CA TYR A 90 4.81 3.08 0.22
C TYR A 90 4.13 3.94 -0.85
N HIS A 91 4.46 3.70 -2.12
CA HIS A 91 3.85 4.36 -3.27
C HIS A 91 3.47 3.31 -4.31
N TYR A 92 2.19 3.24 -4.66
CA TYR A 92 1.71 2.31 -5.67
C TYR A 92 2.05 2.81 -7.08
N VAL A 93 2.49 1.90 -7.96
CA VAL A 93 2.65 2.15 -9.39
C VAL A 93 1.64 1.30 -10.16
N PRO A 94 0.73 1.91 -10.93
CA PRO A 94 -0.25 1.16 -11.69
C PRO A 94 0.40 0.38 -12.84
N LEU A 95 -0.25 -0.74 -13.19
CA LEU A 95 0.08 -1.56 -14.34
C LEU A 95 -1.07 -1.47 -15.35
N ASN A 96 -0.77 -1.70 -16.63
CA ASN A 96 -1.78 -1.96 -17.65
C ASN A 96 -1.97 -3.47 -17.77
N GLY A 97 -2.88 -4.03 -16.97
CA GLY A 97 -2.96 -5.47 -16.76
C GLY A 97 -1.67 -6.00 -16.13
N THR A 98 -0.89 -6.79 -16.88
CA THR A 98 0.42 -7.29 -16.44
C THR A 98 1.59 -6.44 -16.94
N GLN A 99 1.34 -5.45 -17.79
CA GLN A 99 2.39 -4.66 -18.44
C GLN A 99 2.76 -3.42 -17.60
N PRO A 100 4.05 -3.14 -17.40
CA PRO A 100 4.48 -1.91 -16.76
C PRO A 100 4.17 -0.69 -17.63
N ILE A 101 3.71 0.39 -17.00
CA ILE A 101 3.47 1.65 -17.69
C ILE A 101 4.74 2.51 -17.73
N ARG A 102 4.81 3.39 -18.72
CA ARG A 102 5.95 4.29 -18.90
C ARG A 102 5.66 5.67 -18.33
N CYS A 103 6.71 6.30 -17.84
CA CYS A 103 6.73 7.73 -17.56
C CYS A 103 6.64 8.55 -18.86
N ARG A 104 6.34 9.84 -18.77
CA ARG A 104 6.42 10.82 -19.87
C ARG A 104 7.79 10.83 -20.56
N CYS A 105 8.86 10.52 -19.82
CA CYS A 105 10.22 10.38 -20.35
C CYS A 105 10.47 9.04 -21.07
N LYS A 106 9.44 8.20 -21.26
CA LYS A 106 9.45 6.89 -21.91
C LYS A 106 10.17 5.76 -21.16
N HIS A 107 10.79 6.06 -20.02
CA HIS A 107 11.37 5.08 -19.12
C HIS A 107 10.34 4.48 -18.17
N PHE A 108 10.59 3.27 -17.70
CA PHE A 108 9.77 2.55 -16.74
C PHE A 108 10.02 3.03 -15.30
N ALA A 109 9.16 2.64 -14.35
CA ALA A 109 9.25 3.07 -12.96
C ALA A 109 10.55 2.59 -12.27
N ASP A 110 11.04 1.40 -12.61
CA ASP A 110 12.31 0.84 -12.12
C ASP A 110 13.56 1.60 -12.59
N GLN A 111 13.42 2.43 -13.63
CA GLN A 111 14.46 3.36 -14.10
C GLN A 111 14.40 4.73 -13.40
N HIS A 112 13.61 4.85 -12.33
CA HIS A 112 13.54 6.03 -11.48
C HIS A 112 13.96 5.67 -10.05
N SER A 113 14.54 6.64 -9.35
CA SER A 113 14.94 6.47 -7.96
C SER A 113 13.72 6.25 -7.06
N ALA A 114 13.82 5.33 -6.09
CA ALA A 114 12.81 5.18 -5.05
C ALA A 114 12.90 6.24 -3.94
N ALA A 115 13.91 7.12 -3.99
CA ALA A 115 14.02 8.26 -3.10
C ALA A 115 12.92 9.29 -3.41
N PRO A 116 12.56 10.16 -2.43
CA PRO A 116 11.58 11.21 -2.65
C PRO A 116 11.88 12.03 -3.92
N GLY A 117 10.82 12.33 -4.67
CA GLY A 117 10.91 13.00 -5.96
C GLY A 117 10.91 12.06 -7.16
N PHE A 118 11.28 10.78 -6.99
CA PHE A 118 11.24 9.77 -8.05
C PHE A 118 11.99 10.17 -9.33
N SER A 119 13.15 10.81 -9.20
CA SER A 119 13.92 11.30 -10.35
C SER A 119 14.35 10.16 -11.27
N CYS A 120 14.38 10.41 -12.58
CA CYS A 120 14.78 9.41 -13.55
C CYS A 120 16.30 9.23 -13.54
N SER A 121 16.76 7.99 -13.45
CA SER A 121 18.19 7.65 -13.52
C SER A 121 18.72 7.57 -14.95
N SER A 122 17.81 7.49 -15.95
CA SER A 122 18.17 7.32 -17.36
C SER A 122 18.12 8.61 -18.18
N CYS A 123 17.60 9.71 -17.64
CA CYS A 123 17.60 11.00 -18.33
C CYS A 123 17.65 12.19 -17.36
N SER A 124 18.27 13.30 -17.79
CA SER A 124 18.52 14.48 -16.95
C SER A 124 17.34 15.45 -16.82
N LYS A 125 16.33 15.35 -17.69
CA LYS A 125 15.20 16.29 -17.74
C LYS A 125 13.95 15.81 -16.97
N CYS A 126 13.95 14.58 -16.48
CA CYS A 126 12.80 14.00 -15.79
C CYS A 126 12.99 14.07 -14.28
N SER A 127 12.30 15.01 -13.64
CA SER A 127 12.35 15.25 -12.20
C SER A 127 11.54 14.25 -11.37
N GLY A 128 10.67 13.45 -11.99
CA GLY A 128 9.75 12.56 -11.28
C GLY A 128 8.96 11.65 -12.21
N PHE A 129 8.62 10.46 -11.73
CA PHE A 129 7.76 9.53 -12.45
C PHE A 129 6.35 10.11 -12.65
N HIS A 130 5.93 10.19 -13.90
CA HIS A 130 4.65 10.76 -14.28
C HIS A 130 4.13 10.06 -15.54
N SER A 131 3.17 9.16 -15.39
CA SER A 131 2.59 8.43 -16.52
C SER A 131 1.30 9.08 -17.01
N CYS A 132 1.14 9.25 -18.32
CA CYS A 132 -0.12 9.71 -18.93
C CYS A 132 -1.09 8.55 -19.22
N PHE A 133 -0.82 7.34 -18.73
CA PHE A 133 -1.73 6.21 -18.88
C PHE A 133 -3.07 6.52 -18.19
N THR A 134 -4.17 6.20 -18.86
CA THR A 134 -5.53 6.42 -18.35
C THR A 134 -5.96 5.20 -17.54
N CYS A 135 -6.34 5.41 -16.28
CA CYS A 135 -6.91 4.35 -15.46
C CYS A 135 -8.29 3.95 -16.00
N ALA A 136 -8.75 2.74 -15.69
CA ALA A 136 -10.08 2.28 -16.04
C ALA A 136 -11.22 3.15 -15.45
N CYS A 137 -10.96 3.93 -14.41
CA CYS A 137 -11.90 4.94 -13.89
C CYS A 137 -12.02 6.19 -14.79
N GLY A 138 -11.30 6.25 -15.91
CA GLY A 138 -11.30 7.37 -16.86
C GLY A 138 -10.35 8.52 -16.49
N GLN A 139 -9.77 8.52 -15.28
CA GLN A 139 -8.81 9.53 -14.83
C GLN A 139 -7.37 9.13 -15.15
N PRO A 140 -6.46 10.08 -15.42
CA PRO A 140 -5.06 9.77 -15.64
C PRO A 140 -4.39 9.25 -14.36
N THR A 141 -3.47 8.30 -14.52
CA THR A 141 -2.77 7.67 -13.38
C THR A 141 -2.01 8.66 -12.50
N TYR A 142 -1.44 9.72 -13.07
CA TYR A 142 -0.72 10.74 -12.29
C TYR A 142 -1.63 11.56 -11.35
N ALA A 143 -2.94 11.60 -11.61
CA ALA A 143 -3.90 12.32 -10.76
C ALA A 143 -4.36 11.49 -9.55
N HIS A 144 -3.93 10.24 -9.46
CA HIS A 144 -4.23 9.38 -8.34
C HIS A 144 -3.16 9.47 -7.27
N GLU A 145 -3.56 9.26 -6.03
CA GLU A 145 -2.68 9.32 -4.88
C GLU A 145 -2.71 8.00 -4.11
N THR A 146 -1.57 7.62 -3.54
CA THR A 146 -1.53 6.51 -2.58
C THR A 146 -1.93 7.06 -1.22
N VAL A 147 -3.09 6.66 -0.74
CA VAL A 147 -3.71 7.13 0.50
C VAL A 147 -3.56 6.06 1.58
N VAL A 148 -3.11 6.47 2.75
CA VAL A 148 -2.93 5.63 3.95
C VAL A 148 -3.83 6.16 5.06
N GLU A 149 -4.77 5.34 5.50
CA GLU A 149 -5.83 5.72 6.45
C GLU A 149 -5.87 4.78 7.65
N THR A 150 -6.33 5.30 8.79
CA THR A 150 -6.76 4.47 9.93
C THR A 150 -8.18 3.95 9.73
N LYS A 151 -8.61 3.01 10.59
CA LYS A 151 -9.98 2.49 10.59
C LYS A 151 -11.01 3.60 10.80
N GLU A 152 -10.73 4.52 11.71
CA GLU A 152 -11.62 5.65 12.03
C GLU A 152 -11.75 6.61 10.84
N GLU A 153 -10.64 6.96 10.20
CA GLU A 153 -10.63 7.85 9.02
C GLU A 153 -11.43 7.24 7.86
N ARG A 154 -11.31 5.92 7.66
CA ARG A 154 -11.99 5.21 6.60
C ARG A 154 -13.50 5.10 6.86
N LEU A 155 -13.90 4.82 8.11
CA LEU A 155 -15.30 4.84 8.52
C LEU A 155 -15.93 6.23 8.39
N ALA A 156 -15.20 7.29 8.73
CA ALA A 156 -15.67 8.68 8.58
C ALA A 156 -15.96 9.04 7.12
N GLN A 157 -15.30 8.38 6.16
CA GLN A 157 -15.57 8.53 4.72
C GLN A 157 -16.63 7.56 4.19
N GLY A 158 -17.25 6.73 5.05
CA GLY A 158 -18.22 5.72 4.64
C GLY A 158 -17.62 4.55 3.83
N LYS A 159 -16.29 4.38 3.87
CA LYS A 159 -15.59 3.34 3.12
C LYS A 159 -15.57 2.01 3.90
N PRO A 160 -15.55 0.87 3.20
CA PRO A 160 -15.54 -0.43 3.85
C PRO A 160 -14.22 -0.67 4.61
N VAL A 161 -14.34 -1.31 5.77
CA VAL A 161 -13.21 -1.72 6.63
C VAL A 161 -13.02 -3.24 6.73
N GLY A 162 -14.01 -4.01 6.27
CA GLY A 162 -13.98 -5.48 6.26
C GLY A 162 -13.96 -6.10 7.66
N GLN A 163 -13.70 -7.40 7.70
CA GLN A 163 -13.49 -8.11 8.97
C GLN A 163 -12.10 -7.81 9.54
N ASP A 164 -12.04 -7.76 10.87
CA ASP A 164 -10.79 -7.65 11.62
C ASP A 164 -9.93 -8.90 11.43
N VAL A 165 -8.68 -8.69 11.05
CA VAL A 165 -7.72 -9.73 10.66
C VAL A 165 -6.38 -9.48 11.33
N PRO A 166 -5.73 -10.49 11.92
CA PRO A 166 -4.52 -10.33 12.73
C PRO A 166 -3.24 -10.09 11.88
N TYR A 167 -3.34 -10.17 10.56
CA TYR A 167 -2.19 -10.01 9.67
C TYR A 167 -1.88 -8.54 9.39
N ALA A 168 -0.65 -8.11 9.68
CA ALA A 168 -0.25 -6.70 9.66
C ALA A 168 -0.25 -6.03 8.27
N ALA A 169 -0.07 -6.80 7.19
CA ALA A 169 0.10 -6.25 5.84
C ALA A 169 -1.13 -6.43 4.95
N MET A 170 -2.32 -6.50 5.56
CA MET A 170 -3.58 -6.60 4.80
C MET A 170 -3.87 -5.35 3.96
N GLY A 171 -3.35 -4.19 4.38
CA GLY A 171 -3.53 -2.93 3.67
C GLY A 171 -5.02 -2.63 3.47
N GLY A 172 -5.38 -2.25 2.24
CA GLY A 172 -6.75 -1.91 1.86
C GLY A 172 -7.68 -3.11 1.64
N LEU A 173 -7.23 -4.36 1.72
CA LEU A 173 -8.07 -5.53 1.40
C LEU A 173 -9.14 -5.78 2.48
N THR A 174 -10.42 -5.68 2.12
CA THR A 174 -11.57 -5.86 3.03
C THR A 174 -12.41 -7.10 2.75
N GLY A 175 -12.21 -7.74 1.59
CA GLY A 175 -12.84 -9.00 1.20
C GLY A 175 -12.36 -9.46 -0.18
N PHE A 176 -13.01 -10.48 -0.76
CA PHE A 176 -12.66 -10.98 -2.09
C PHE A 176 -12.90 -9.94 -3.20
N SER A 177 -13.95 -9.12 -3.07
CA SER A 177 -14.24 -8.03 -4.01
C SER A 177 -13.09 -7.02 -4.09
N SER A 178 -12.31 -6.84 -3.01
CA SER A 178 -11.15 -5.95 -2.98
C SER A 178 -10.02 -6.34 -3.95
N LEU A 179 -10.02 -7.58 -4.45
CA LEU A 179 -9.05 -8.04 -5.43
C LEU A 179 -9.36 -7.52 -6.85
N ALA A 180 -10.62 -7.15 -7.11
CA ALA A 180 -11.02 -6.53 -8.37
C ALA A 180 -10.57 -5.05 -8.44
N GLU A 181 -10.40 -4.56 -9.67
CA GLU A 181 -10.16 -3.13 -9.89
C GLU A 181 -11.36 -2.31 -9.44
N GLY A 182 -11.13 -1.08 -8.97
CA GLY A 182 -12.15 -0.28 -8.28
C GLY A 182 -13.45 -0.13 -9.06
N TYR A 183 -13.37 0.13 -10.36
CA TYR A 183 -14.57 0.26 -11.21
C TYR A 183 -15.40 -1.04 -11.33
N MET A 184 -14.81 -2.20 -11.04
CA MET A 184 -15.48 -3.51 -11.06
C MET A 184 -15.95 -3.96 -9.68
N ARG A 185 -15.63 -3.22 -8.60
CA ARG A 185 -16.06 -3.63 -7.25
C ARG A 185 -17.54 -3.32 -7.08
N LEU A 186 -18.30 -4.40 -6.91
CA LEU A 186 -19.70 -4.36 -6.49
C LEU A 186 -19.76 -4.48 -4.97
N ASP A 187 -19.14 -3.53 -4.25
CA ASP A 187 -19.32 -3.47 -2.80
C ASP A 187 -20.49 -2.57 -2.41
N ASP A 188 -21.13 -2.86 -1.28
CA ASP A 188 -22.31 -2.16 -0.80
C ASP A 188 -22.07 -0.65 -0.56
N SER A 189 -20.79 -0.22 -0.48
CA SER A 189 -20.44 1.19 -0.32
C SER A 189 -20.59 1.98 -1.61
N GLY A 190 -20.53 1.31 -2.78
CA GLY A 190 -20.53 1.97 -4.09
C GLY A 190 -19.30 2.84 -4.35
N VAL A 191 -18.31 2.84 -3.44
CA VAL A 191 -17.12 3.71 -3.53
C VAL A 191 -16.08 3.15 -4.48
N GLY A 192 -16.23 1.92 -4.97
CA GLY A 192 -15.35 1.35 -5.97
C GLY A 192 -13.99 1.01 -5.39
#